data_AF-A0A4Q2YVM3-F1
#
_entry.id   AF-A0A4Q2YVM3-F1
#
_cell.length_a   1.000
_cell.length_b   1.000
_cell.length_c   1.000
_cell.angle_alpha   90.00
_cell.angle_beta   90.00
_cell.angle_gamma   90.00
#
_symmetry.space_group_name_H-M   'P 1'
#
loop_
_entity.id
_entity.type
_entity.pdbx_description
1 polymer ?
#
loop_
_entity_poly.entity_id
_entity_poly.type
_entity_poly.pdbx_seq_one_letter_code
_entity_poly.pdbx_strand_id
1 'polypeptide(L)'
;MKANRFLFRAPAIFGIPLKVGVPVFVGFSFAISGLTANAGDILRGGSTRSNKPARANGGTPTPAATDAARANAKDSLARTSRTLSDIRNLQNAARNAAIRNGANHLGRNPNRPAVNLPKVPNGIAIGGLNPTLDPTKWTGADKPVQTVKGGKTTVTIRQTTQQALLEWQTMNVGKKTTLNFDQKKGGADSGKWIAFNQIKDTSGNPTQILGNIKADGQVYLINTNGIIFGGSSQVNAKALTASSLPINTKLIAQGLLNNPDREFLFDGLNAGLSETRIGDITVQAGARITSPVGDDGNGGRVSLIGPNVTNEGTISTPAGQTILAAGLQVGFLAHASNDPSIRGLDVVVGAVSDPASTLSPYAGTATNRGLIEGARANITLTGKDVRQAGVIESSTSVSLNGSVSLLANYGATRNEGYNATDASKGTPFNFSASGTVKLEEGSLTRILPEYGSKDKVTGTELALRSRIDVQGKSIYIGKDAEILAPNAKVSLNAGAWTQMESGPFAAFLNTEGQVYLDSGARINLAGTVEAKASF
;
A
#
# COMPACT_ATOMS: atom_id res chain seq x y z
N MET A 1 -45.87 -48.76 -8.07
CA MET A 1 -46.51 -47.75 -8.94
C MET A 1 -45.45 -47.13 -9.84
N LYS A 2 -45.77 -47.02 -11.15
CA LYS A 2 -45.00 -46.46 -12.29
C LYS A 2 -44.37 -45.08 -11.98
N ALA A 3 -43.10 -44.81 -12.30
CA ALA A 3 -42.46 -44.39 -13.59
C ALA A 3 -42.21 -42.86 -13.58
N ASN A 4 -41.05 -42.33 -13.97
CA ASN A 4 -40.60 -42.22 -15.36
C ASN A 4 -39.10 -41.88 -15.46
N ARG A 5 -38.41 -42.52 -16.42
CA ARG A 5 -37.21 -42.02 -17.09
C ARG A 5 -37.66 -41.30 -18.38
N PHE A 6 -37.02 -40.19 -18.71
CA PHE A 6 -36.97 -39.68 -20.09
C PHE A 6 -35.53 -39.34 -20.49
N LEU A 7 -35.12 -39.96 -21.59
CA LEU A 7 -33.92 -39.67 -22.38
C LEU A 7 -34.24 -38.51 -23.34
N PHE A 8 -33.26 -37.65 -23.64
CA PHE A 8 -33.25 -36.94 -24.93
C PHE A 8 -31.86 -36.94 -25.57
N ARG A 9 -31.93 -37.07 -26.90
CA ARG A 9 -30.89 -37.33 -27.90
C ARG A 9 -30.11 -36.07 -28.26
N ALA A 10 -28.86 -36.26 -28.69
CA ALA A 10 -28.08 -35.28 -29.43
C ALA A 10 -28.57 -35.16 -30.90
N PRO A 11 -28.33 -34.01 -31.54
CA PRO A 11 -28.02 -33.97 -32.96
C PRO A 11 -26.66 -33.31 -33.21
N ALA A 12 -25.88 -33.88 -34.13
CA ALA A 12 -24.73 -33.24 -34.76
C ALA A 12 -25.08 -32.94 -36.23
N ILE A 13 -24.93 -31.69 -36.66
CA ILE A 13 -24.77 -31.29 -38.08
C ILE A 13 -23.72 -30.16 -38.15
N PHE A 14 -22.86 -30.27 -39.16
CA PHE A 14 -21.66 -29.51 -39.52
C PHE A 14 -21.90 -28.03 -39.93
N GLY A 15 -20.87 -27.17 -39.78
CA GLY A 15 -20.67 -25.98 -40.65
C GLY A 15 -20.08 -24.66 -40.07
N ILE A 16 -18.78 -24.67 -39.72
CA ILE A 16 -17.68 -23.63 -39.67
C ILE A 16 -17.95 -22.13 -40.10
N PRO A 17 -17.07 -21.14 -39.78
CA PRO A 17 -16.73 -20.48 -38.50
C PRO A 17 -16.99 -18.95 -38.49
N LEU A 18 -17.07 -18.33 -37.30
CA LEU A 18 -16.64 -16.93 -37.14
C LEU A 18 -15.86 -16.72 -35.83
N LYS A 19 -14.69 -16.12 -36.00
CA LYS A 19 -13.65 -15.84 -35.01
C LYS A 19 -14.07 -14.70 -34.08
N VAL A 20 -14.23 -14.95 -32.77
CA VAL A 20 -13.87 -14.00 -31.69
C VAL A 20 -13.50 -14.80 -30.44
N GLY A 21 -12.20 -14.94 -30.17
CA GLY A 21 -11.69 -15.59 -28.97
C GLY A 21 -11.55 -14.59 -27.82
N VAL A 22 -12.43 -14.70 -26.83
CA VAL A 22 -12.27 -14.11 -25.49
C VAL A 22 -11.37 -15.06 -24.68
N PRO A 23 -10.23 -14.62 -24.11
CA PRO A 23 -9.47 -15.47 -23.21
C PRO A 23 -10.16 -15.50 -21.83
N VAL A 24 -10.84 -16.60 -21.55
CA VAL A 24 -11.29 -16.98 -20.21
C VAL A 24 -10.06 -17.41 -19.40
N PHE A 25 -9.73 -16.65 -18.36
CA PHE A 25 -8.77 -17.07 -17.34
C PHE A 25 -9.42 -18.16 -16.48
N VAL A 26 -8.95 -19.39 -16.61
CA VAL A 26 -9.28 -20.49 -15.70
C VAL A 26 -8.51 -20.28 -14.40
N GLY A 27 -9.18 -19.72 -13.40
CA GLY A 27 -8.74 -19.75 -12.02
C GLY A 27 -9.03 -21.13 -11.43
N PHE A 28 -8.00 -21.84 -11.00
CA PHE A 28 -8.16 -23.05 -10.19
C PHE A 28 -8.59 -22.66 -8.78
N SER A 29 -9.89 -22.75 -8.50
CA SER A 29 -10.43 -22.78 -7.14
C SER A 29 -10.55 -24.24 -6.70
N PHE A 30 -9.82 -24.64 -5.67
CA PHE A 30 -10.09 -25.89 -4.96
C PHE A 30 -11.27 -25.66 -4.03
N ALA A 31 -12.46 -26.08 -4.46
CA ALA A 31 -13.62 -26.24 -3.59
C ALA A 31 -13.60 -27.67 -3.02
N ILE A 32 -13.45 -27.80 -1.71
CA ILE A 32 -13.81 -29.04 -1.00
C ILE A 32 -15.24 -28.85 -0.53
N SER A 33 -16.16 -29.67 -1.05
CA SER A 33 -17.59 -29.68 -0.70
C SER A 33 -17.97 -30.93 0.10
N GLY A 34 -18.88 -30.75 1.06
CA GLY A 34 -19.53 -31.77 1.91
C GLY A 34 -18.97 -31.78 3.34
N LEU A 35 -19.74 -31.63 4.44
CA LEU A 35 -21.16 -31.86 4.70
C LEU A 35 -21.67 -31.02 5.91
N THR A 36 -22.95 -30.68 5.83
CA THR A 36 -23.96 -30.41 6.88
C THR A 36 -23.73 -29.33 7.94
N ALA A 37 -24.54 -28.28 7.81
CA ALA A 37 -24.85 -27.29 8.83
C ALA A 37 -25.68 -27.88 9.98
N ASN A 38 -25.36 -27.46 11.20
CA ASN A 38 -26.33 -27.33 12.29
C ASN A 38 -26.28 -25.87 12.75
N ALA A 39 -27.23 -25.08 12.25
CA ALA A 39 -27.49 -23.75 12.78
C ALA A 39 -28.45 -23.92 13.96
N GLY A 40 -27.94 -23.71 15.19
CA GLY A 40 -28.78 -23.53 16.36
C GLY A 40 -29.29 -22.09 16.40
N ASP A 41 -30.57 -21.91 16.10
CA ASP A 41 -31.34 -20.70 16.40
C ASP A 41 -31.41 -20.51 17.91
N ILE A 42 -30.78 -19.45 18.43
CA ILE A 42 -30.77 -19.10 19.87
C ILE A 42 -31.76 -17.97 20.19
N LEU A 43 -32.56 -17.49 19.23
CA LEU A 43 -33.37 -16.28 19.46
C LEU A 43 -34.86 -16.46 19.14
N ARG A 44 -35.50 -17.48 19.73
CA ARG A 44 -36.84 -17.34 20.33
C ARG A 44 -37.29 -18.54 21.19
N GLY A 45 -37.44 -18.30 22.49
CA GLY A 45 -38.26 -19.10 23.40
C GLY A 45 -38.77 -18.17 24.51
N GLY A 46 -40.08 -17.95 24.58
CA GLY A 46 -40.67 -16.92 25.44
C GLY A 46 -40.67 -17.23 26.94
N SER A 47 -40.44 -16.22 27.78
CA SER A 47 -41.45 -15.68 28.72
C SER A 47 -40.89 -14.55 29.61
N THR A 48 -41.81 -13.64 29.95
CA THR A 48 -41.88 -12.63 31.03
C THR A 48 -40.82 -11.52 31.21
N ARG A 49 -41.30 -10.28 31.00
CA ARG A 49 -41.02 -8.99 31.67
C ARG A 49 -39.57 -8.69 32.13
N SER A 50 -38.97 -7.75 31.40
CA SER A 50 -38.17 -6.60 31.86
C SER A 50 -37.45 -6.72 33.20
N ASN A 51 -36.14 -6.93 33.14
CA ASN A 51 -35.19 -6.25 34.00
C ASN A 51 -34.04 -5.69 33.16
N LYS A 52 -33.64 -4.44 33.44
CA LYS A 52 -32.48 -3.75 32.83
C LYS A 52 -31.27 -4.69 32.74
N PRO A 53 -30.44 -4.62 31.68
CA PRO A 53 -29.17 -5.35 31.68
C PRO A 53 -28.29 -4.80 32.81
N ALA A 54 -28.07 -5.63 33.83
CA ALA A 54 -27.07 -5.37 34.85
C ALA A 54 -25.68 -5.45 34.21
N ARG A 55 -24.84 -4.46 34.53
CA ARG A 55 -23.42 -4.44 34.19
C ARG A 55 -22.78 -5.73 34.71
N ALA A 56 -22.22 -6.55 33.82
CA ALA A 56 -21.49 -7.75 34.23
C ALA A 56 -20.30 -7.33 35.11
N ASN A 57 -20.39 -7.64 36.41
CA ASN A 57 -19.28 -7.50 37.33
C ASN A 57 -18.18 -8.49 36.92
N GLY A 58 -16.95 -8.00 36.83
CA GLY A 58 -15.76 -8.78 36.53
C GLY A 58 -15.54 -9.88 37.58
N GLY A 59 -15.92 -11.11 37.24
CA GLY A 59 -15.50 -12.30 37.97
C GLY A 59 -14.04 -12.63 37.64
N THR A 60 -13.31 -13.14 38.62
CA THR A 60 -11.94 -13.64 38.44
C THR A 60 -11.94 -14.76 37.39
N PRO A 61 -11.07 -14.71 36.36
CA PRO A 61 -11.05 -15.74 35.33
C PRO A 61 -10.77 -17.11 35.95
N THR A 62 -11.56 -18.12 35.59
CA THR A 62 -11.30 -19.50 36.04
C THR A 62 -10.03 -20.04 35.36
N PRO A 63 -9.31 -21.00 35.98
CA PRO A 63 -8.16 -21.65 35.34
C PRO A 63 -8.49 -22.21 33.94
N ALA A 64 -9.67 -22.84 33.79
CA ALA A 64 -10.13 -23.38 32.51
C ALA A 64 -10.37 -22.30 31.43
N ALA A 65 -10.98 -21.17 31.80
CA ALA A 65 -11.16 -20.05 30.86
C ALA A 65 -9.81 -19.43 30.45
N THR A 66 -8.86 -19.39 31.38
CA THR A 66 -7.50 -18.90 31.12
C THR A 66 -6.73 -19.84 30.20
N ASP A 67 -6.84 -21.15 30.39
CA ASP A 67 -6.18 -22.15 29.53
C ASP A 67 -6.77 -22.19 28.13
N ALA A 68 -8.09 -22.07 27.99
CA ALA A 68 -8.75 -21.95 26.69
C ALA A 68 -8.29 -20.69 25.94
N ALA A 69 -8.17 -19.55 26.63
CA ALA A 69 -7.66 -18.32 26.02
C ALA A 69 -6.20 -18.47 25.56
N ARG A 70 -5.34 -19.15 26.33
CA ARG A 70 -3.96 -19.46 25.94
C ARG A 70 -3.89 -20.37 24.72
N ALA A 71 -4.72 -21.42 24.66
CA ALA A 71 -4.77 -22.33 23.53
C ALA A 71 -5.18 -21.59 22.24
N ASN A 72 -6.22 -20.75 22.32
CA ASN A 72 -6.67 -19.92 21.20
C ASN A 72 -5.61 -18.93 20.72
N ALA A 73 -4.85 -18.32 21.64
CA ALA A 73 -3.75 -17.42 21.29
C ALA A 73 -2.62 -18.14 20.55
N LYS A 74 -2.22 -19.34 21.01
CA LYS A 74 -1.21 -20.17 20.34
C LYS A 74 -1.66 -20.60 18.94
N ASP A 75 -2.93 -20.99 18.81
CA ASP A 75 -3.50 -21.41 17.54
C ASP A 75 -3.61 -20.26 16.53
N SER A 76 -4.08 -19.07 16.95
CA SER A 76 -4.07 -17.85 16.10
C SER A 76 -2.65 -17.48 15.66
N LEU A 77 -1.67 -17.51 16.56
CA LEU A 77 -0.27 -17.26 16.19
C LEU A 77 0.27 -18.29 15.20
N ALA A 78 -0.02 -19.58 15.40
CA ALA A 78 0.40 -20.65 14.51
C ALA A 78 -0.21 -20.51 13.11
N ARG A 79 -1.53 -20.24 13.01
CA ARG A 79 -2.21 -20.01 11.73
C ARG A 79 -1.65 -18.81 10.99
N THR A 80 -1.58 -17.65 11.66
CA THR A 80 -1.10 -16.42 11.02
C THR A 80 0.37 -16.53 10.57
N SER A 81 1.19 -17.30 11.31
CA SER A 81 2.58 -17.57 10.92
C SER A 81 2.68 -18.49 9.69
N ARG A 82 1.77 -19.46 9.53
CA ARG A 82 1.66 -20.26 8.29
C ARG A 82 1.27 -19.37 7.10
N THR A 83 0.24 -18.54 7.24
CA THR A 83 -0.17 -17.58 6.20
C THR A 83 0.99 -16.70 5.74
N LEU A 84 1.80 -16.20 6.69
CA LEU A 84 2.99 -15.40 6.37
C LEU A 84 4.08 -16.22 5.66
N SER A 85 4.28 -17.49 6.02
CA SER A 85 5.20 -18.39 5.31
C SER A 85 4.71 -18.67 3.89
N ASP A 86 3.42 -18.96 3.72
CA ASP A 86 2.81 -19.28 2.44
C ASP A 86 2.88 -18.11 1.46
N ILE A 87 2.56 -16.88 1.91
CA ILE A 87 2.68 -15.70 1.05
C ILE A 87 4.13 -15.46 0.65
N ARG A 88 5.10 -15.64 1.55
CA ARG A 88 6.54 -15.50 1.22
C ARG A 88 6.98 -16.55 0.20
N ASN A 89 6.52 -17.79 0.35
CA ASN A 89 6.78 -18.87 -0.60
C ASN A 89 6.17 -18.57 -1.98
N LEU A 90 4.93 -18.07 -2.01
CA LEU A 90 4.25 -17.63 -3.23
C LEU A 90 5.03 -16.50 -3.93
N GLN A 91 5.48 -15.48 -3.17
CA GLN A 91 6.29 -14.38 -3.70
C GLN A 91 7.61 -14.88 -4.29
N ASN A 92 8.29 -15.81 -3.60
CA ASN A 92 9.53 -16.41 -4.11
C ASN A 92 9.29 -17.25 -5.38
N ALA A 93 8.20 -18.03 -5.43
CA ALA A 93 7.82 -18.80 -6.60
C ALA A 93 7.48 -17.90 -7.80
N ALA A 94 6.67 -16.85 -7.58
CA ALA A 94 6.32 -15.87 -8.60
C ALA A 94 7.56 -15.15 -9.16
N ARG A 95 8.49 -14.76 -8.28
CA ARG A 95 9.78 -14.16 -8.70
C ARG A 95 10.60 -15.11 -9.55
N ASN A 96 10.74 -16.36 -9.11
CA ASN A 96 11.48 -17.38 -9.85
C ASN A 96 10.85 -17.65 -11.23
N ALA A 97 9.52 -17.68 -11.32
CA ALA A 97 8.81 -17.78 -12.58
C ALA A 97 9.05 -16.55 -13.48
N ALA A 98 8.99 -15.33 -12.93
CA ALA A 98 9.24 -14.11 -13.68
C ALA A 98 10.69 -14.02 -14.22
N ILE A 99 11.67 -14.48 -13.43
CA ILE A 99 13.09 -14.54 -13.84
C ILE A 99 13.28 -15.53 -14.98
N ARG A 100 12.75 -16.76 -14.84
CA ARG A 100 12.95 -17.84 -15.84
C ARG A 100 12.13 -17.66 -17.11
N ASN A 101 10.85 -17.31 -16.97
CA ASN A 101 9.86 -17.42 -18.04
C ASN A 101 9.34 -16.06 -18.54
N GLY A 102 9.60 -14.97 -17.81
CA GLY A 102 9.05 -13.68 -18.22
C GLY A 102 9.66 -13.22 -19.56
N ALA A 103 8.84 -12.58 -20.40
CA ALA A 103 9.36 -11.86 -21.55
C ALA A 103 10.17 -10.63 -21.13
N ASN A 104 10.89 -10.00 -22.06
CA ASN A 104 11.52 -8.70 -21.83
C ASN A 104 10.50 -7.55 -21.88
N HIS A 105 9.24 -7.79 -21.54
CA HIS A 105 8.18 -6.78 -21.40
C HIS A 105 7.14 -7.29 -20.39
N LEU A 106 6.29 -6.40 -19.89
CA LEU A 106 5.33 -6.69 -18.82
C LEU A 106 3.92 -7.01 -19.32
N GLY A 107 3.80 -7.61 -20.51
CA GLY A 107 2.54 -8.07 -21.09
C GLY A 107 1.73 -6.96 -21.80
N ARG A 108 0.41 -6.98 -21.62
CA ARG A 108 -0.52 -6.00 -22.22
C ARG A 108 -0.30 -4.60 -21.63
N ASN A 109 -0.46 -3.57 -22.45
CA ASN A 109 -0.40 -2.19 -21.98
C ASN A 109 -1.70 -1.85 -21.21
N PRO A 110 -1.63 -1.47 -19.92
CA PRO A 110 -2.83 -1.14 -19.13
C PRO A 110 -3.57 0.11 -19.64
N ASN A 111 -2.84 1.05 -20.25
CA ASN A 111 -3.42 2.26 -20.84
C ASN A 111 -4.02 1.99 -22.22
N ARG A 112 -3.59 0.90 -22.89
CA ARG A 112 -4.03 0.50 -24.24
C ARG A 112 -4.16 -1.02 -24.33
N PRO A 113 -5.24 -1.63 -23.77
CA PRO A 113 -5.32 -3.08 -23.56
C PRO A 113 -5.29 -3.95 -24.83
N ALA A 114 -5.46 -3.34 -26.01
CA ALA A 114 -5.38 -4.02 -27.31
C ALA A 114 -3.94 -4.31 -27.76
N VAL A 115 -2.93 -3.68 -27.15
CA VAL A 115 -1.52 -3.85 -27.55
C VAL A 115 -0.64 -4.31 -26.38
N ASN A 116 0.44 -5.03 -26.70
CA ASN A 116 1.47 -5.36 -25.72
C ASN A 116 2.44 -4.19 -25.51
N LEU A 117 3.02 -4.12 -24.31
CA LEU A 117 4.11 -3.23 -24.01
C LEU A 117 5.35 -3.59 -24.86
N PRO A 118 6.14 -2.59 -25.30
CA PRO A 118 7.38 -2.84 -26.03
C PRO A 118 8.39 -3.63 -25.20
N LYS A 119 9.25 -4.39 -25.89
CA LYS A 119 10.41 -5.03 -25.27
C LYS A 119 11.36 -3.97 -24.71
N VAL A 120 11.85 -4.21 -23.51
CA VAL A 120 12.79 -3.36 -22.78
C VAL A 120 14.23 -3.83 -23.04
N PRO A 121 15.08 -3.02 -23.68
CA PRO A 121 16.49 -3.32 -23.85
C PRO A 121 17.24 -3.24 -22.51
N ASN A 122 18.43 -3.86 -22.44
CA ASN A 122 19.30 -3.72 -21.28
C ASN A 122 20.26 -2.54 -21.47
N GLY A 123 20.48 -1.75 -20.41
CA GLY A 123 21.40 -0.62 -20.44
C GLY A 123 20.84 0.67 -21.02
N ILE A 124 21.76 1.54 -21.46
CA ILE A 124 21.46 2.83 -22.08
C ILE A 124 21.07 2.60 -23.53
N ALA A 125 19.79 2.81 -23.87
CA ALA A 125 19.24 2.59 -25.21
C ALA A 125 17.85 3.23 -25.35
N ILE A 126 17.43 3.51 -26.58
CA ILE A 126 16.05 3.93 -26.89
C ILE A 126 15.07 2.85 -26.40
N GLY A 127 14.06 3.28 -25.63
CA GLY A 127 13.07 2.38 -25.02
C GLY A 127 13.57 1.67 -23.74
N GLY A 128 14.84 1.83 -23.37
CA GLY A 128 15.43 1.42 -22.09
C GLY A 128 15.67 2.62 -21.18
N LEU A 129 16.89 2.73 -20.66
CA LEU A 129 17.40 3.92 -20.00
C LEU A 129 17.84 4.93 -21.06
N ASN A 130 17.04 5.96 -21.29
CA ASN A 130 17.26 6.97 -22.34
C ASN A 130 17.17 8.38 -21.72
N PRO A 131 18.31 8.99 -21.34
CA PRO A 131 18.32 10.30 -20.72
C PRO A 131 18.09 11.40 -21.77
N THR A 132 17.49 12.50 -21.33
CA THR A 132 17.26 13.68 -22.16
C THR A 132 18.52 14.14 -22.90
N LEU A 133 18.35 14.62 -24.14
CA LEU A 133 19.45 15.24 -24.89
C LEU A 133 19.67 16.70 -24.47
N ASP A 134 18.69 17.32 -23.80
CA ASP A 134 18.78 18.68 -23.29
C ASP A 134 19.61 18.73 -22.00
N PRO A 135 20.83 19.31 -22.02
CA PRO A 135 21.69 19.34 -20.85
C PRO A 135 21.10 20.18 -19.70
N THR A 136 20.16 21.10 -19.97
CA THR A 136 19.51 21.91 -18.93
C THR A 136 18.52 21.12 -18.09
N LYS A 137 18.09 19.95 -18.59
CA LYS A 137 17.14 19.04 -17.95
C LYS A 137 17.82 17.88 -17.20
N TRP A 138 19.15 17.94 -17.09
CA TRP A 138 19.95 16.97 -16.34
C TRP A 138 20.92 17.71 -15.41
N THR A 139 20.54 17.88 -14.15
CA THR A 139 21.34 18.64 -13.18
C THR A 139 21.59 17.85 -11.90
N GLY A 140 22.68 18.19 -11.22
CA GLY A 140 23.05 17.59 -9.93
C GLY A 140 23.59 16.16 -9.98
N ALA A 141 23.82 15.61 -11.17
CA ALA A 141 24.49 14.33 -11.38
C ALA A 141 25.26 14.30 -12.70
N ASP A 142 26.25 13.44 -12.79
CA ASP A 142 26.90 13.12 -14.06
C ASP A 142 25.95 12.36 -14.99
N LYS A 143 26.25 12.36 -16.30
CA LYS A 143 25.50 11.53 -17.26
C LYS A 143 25.65 10.04 -16.90
N PRO A 144 24.64 9.19 -17.20
CA PRO A 144 24.71 7.78 -16.88
C PRO A 144 25.88 7.09 -17.58
N VAL A 145 26.65 6.28 -16.85
CA VAL A 145 27.75 5.48 -17.39
C VAL A 145 27.38 4.01 -17.29
N GLN A 146 27.50 3.27 -18.39
CA GLN A 146 27.19 1.84 -18.42
C GLN A 146 28.45 0.97 -18.43
N THR A 147 28.37 -0.17 -17.74
CA THR A 147 29.36 -1.25 -17.77
C THR A 147 28.67 -2.57 -18.01
N VAL A 148 29.30 -3.49 -18.74
CA VAL A 148 28.76 -4.81 -19.04
C VAL A 148 29.74 -5.87 -18.55
N LYS A 149 29.28 -6.78 -17.69
CA LYS A 149 30.08 -7.91 -17.18
C LYS A 149 29.23 -9.17 -17.11
N GLY A 150 29.69 -10.25 -17.76
CA GLY A 150 28.99 -11.54 -17.75
C GLY A 150 27.54 -11.47 -18.27
N GLY A 151 27.28 -10.62 -19.28
CA GLY A 151 25.95 -10.41 -19.84
C GLY A 151 24.97 -9.66 -18.93
N LYS A 152 25.44 -9.07 -17.82
CA LYS A 152 24.69 -8.13 -16.97
C LYS A 152 25.19 -6.71 -17.21
N THR A 153 24.27 -5.78 -17.28
CA THR A 153 24.56 -4.35 -17.49
C THR A 153 24.35 -3.60 -16.18
N THR A 154 25.31 -2.80 -15.76
CA THR A 154 25.15 -1.84 -14.67
C THR A 154 25.24 -0.44 -15.24
N VAL A 155 24.18 0.36 -15.09
CA VAL A 155 24.15 1.77 -15.43
C VAL A 155 24.25 2.57 -14.14
N THR A 156 25.29 3.38 -14.01
CA THR A 156 25.54 4.19 -12.81
C THR A 156 25.31 5.66 -13.10
N ILE A 157 24.60 6.32 -12.19
CA ILE A 157 24.42 7.77 -12.15
C ILE A 157 25.12 8.25 -10.90
N ARG A 158 26.24 8.95 -11.06
CA ARG A 158 26.98 9.54 -9.94
C ARG A 158 26.39 10.90 -9.62
N GLN A 159 25.69 10.99 -8.50
CA GLN A 159 25.12 12.24 -8.04
C GLN A 159 26.23 13.16 -7.50
N THR A 160 26.17 14.44 -7.83
CA THR A 160 27.23 15.41 -7.53
C THR A 160 26.81 16.48 -6.51
N THR A 161 25.51 16.64 -6.27
CA THR A 161 24.88 17.58 -5.33
C THR A 161 23.76 16.91 -4.53
N GLN A 162 23.33 17.51 -3.42
CA GLN A 162 22.28 16.95 -2.54
C GLN A 162 20.96 16.66 -3.27
N GLN A 163 20.62 17.46 -4.28
CA GLN A 163 19.45 17.29 -5.13
C GLN A 163 19.89 17.13 -6.59
N ALA A 164 19.35 16.13 -7.27
CA ALA A 164 19.49 15.95 -8.71
C ALA A 164 18.11 15.97 -9.39
N LEU A 165 18.04 16.65 -10.53
CA LEU A 165 16.85 16.73 -11.38
C LEU A 165 17.21 16.10 -12.73
N LEU A 166 16.64 14.92 -12.99
CA LEU A 166 17.03 14.03 -14.07
C LEU A 166 15.83 13.77 -14.98
N GLU A 167 15.81 14.40 -16.15
CA GLU A 167 14.79 14.13 -17.16
C GLU A 167 15.21 12.97 -18.08
N TRP A 168 14.24 12.10 -18.37
CA TRP A 168 14.38 10.93 -19.22
C TRP A 168 13.35 10.99 -20.34
N GLN A 169 13.70 10.66 -21.58
CA GLN A 169 12.67 10.32 -22.56
C GLN A 169 12.02 8.98 -22.21
N THR A 170 12.83 7.99 -21.80
CA THR A 170 12.34 6.71 -21.24
C THR A 170 13.23 6.25 -20.11
N MET A 171 12.66 5.55 -19.12
CA MET A 171 13.41 5.01 -17.98
C MET A 171 13.01 3.55 -17.69
N ASN A 172 13.01 2.70 -18.71
CA ASN A 172 12.71 1.28 -18.52
C ASN A 172 13.97 0.52 -18.09
N VAL A 173 13.86 -0.35 -17.09
CA VAL A 173 15.00 -1.13 -16.56
C VAL A 173 14.88 -2.58 -17.02
N GLY A 174 15.71 -2.98 -17.98
CA GLY A 174 15.72 -4.33 -18.52
C GLY A 174 16.12 -5.40 -17.49
N LYS A 175 15.72 -6.65 -17.73
CA LYS A 175 15.90 -7.78 -16.80
C LYS A 175 17.32 -8.03 -16.33
N LYS A 176 18.32 -7.75 -17.18
CA LYS A 176 19.74 -7.93 -16.87
C LYS A 176 20.42 -6.59 -16.53
N THR A 177 19.63 -5.56 -16.25
CA THR A 177 20.10 -4.20 -15.95
C THR A 177 20.01 -3.92 -14.45
N THR A 178 21.08 -3.38 -13.88
CA THR A 178 21.05 -2.68 -12.59
C THR A 178 21.22 -1.20 -12.86
N LEU A 179 20.22 -0.39 -12.49
CA LEU A 179 20.37 1.06 -12.40
C LEU A 179 20.84 1.42 -10.99
N ASN A 180 21.99 2.09 -10.89
CA ASN A 180 22.62 2.45 -9.63
C ASN A 180 22.73 3.97 -9.49
N PHE A 181 22.00 4.54 -8.55
CA PHE A 181 22.19 5.93 -8.11
C PHE A 181 23.28 5.95 -7.04
N ASP A 182 24.49 6.37 -7.42
CA ASP A 182 25.61 6.54 -6.49
C ASP A 182 25.52 7.93 -5.86
N GLN A 183 25.13 7.97 -4.58
CA GLN A 183 24.93 9.21 -3.82
C GLN A 183 25.97 9.37 -2.71
N LYS A 184 27.07 8.60 -2.78
CA LYS A 184 28.11 8.53 -1.75
C LYS A 184 28.89 9.83 -1.57
N LYS A 185 28.86 10.73 -2.55
CA LYS A 185 29.44 12.07 -2.40
C LYS A 185 28.76 12.87 -1.26
N GLY A 186 27.57 12.46 -0.83
CA GLY A 186 26.92 12.99 0.38
C GLY A 186 27.53 12.54 1.71
N GLY A 187 28.46 11.58 1.71
CA GLY A 187 29.05 11.05 2.94
C GLY A 187 27.98 10.53 3.90
N ALA A 188 28.01 11.02 5.14
CA ALA A 188 27.03 10.71 6.18
C ALA A 188 25.59 11.12 5.82
N ASP A 189 25.42 12.10 4.94
CA ASP A 189 24.11 12.58 4.48
C ASP A 189 23.64 11.93 3.18
N SER A 190 24.35 10.91 2.66
CA SER A 190 23.96 10.19 1.43
C SER A 190 22.50 9.67 1.49
N GLY A 191 22.04 9.21 2.65
CA GLY A 191 20.64 8.81 2.89
C GLY A 191 19.61 9.93 2.72
N LYS A 192 20.04 11.20 2.78
CA LYS A 192 19.21 12.41 2.62
C LYS A 192 19.28 12.99 1.21
N TRP A 193 20.21 12.54 0.37
CA TRP A 193 20.31 13.01 -1.01
C TRP A 193 19.12 12.51 -1.84
N ILE A 194 18.63 13.34 -2.76
CA ILE A 194 17.43 13.06 -3.55
C ILE A 194 17.75 13.10 -5.03
N ALA A 195 17.34 12.07 -5.76
CA ALA A 195 17.32 12.04 -7.22
C ALA A 195 15.87 12.07 -7.73
N PHE A 196 15.46 13.17 -8.34
CA PHE A 196 14.17 13.29 -9.01
C PHE A 196 14.30 12.86 -10.46
N ASN A 197 13.64 11.77 -10.83
CA ASN A 197 13.58 11.25 -12.18
C ASN A 197 12.23 11.61 -12.78
N GLN A 198 12.22 12.51 -13.77
CA GLN A 198 11.01 12.86 -14.51
C GLN A 198 11.05 12.19 -15.88
N ILE A 199 10.08 11.31 -16.14
CA ILE A 199 10.00 10.56 -17.40
C ILE A 199 9.00 11.27 -18.31
N LYS A 200 9.47 11.72 -19.48
CA LYS A 200 8.70 12.42 -20.52
C LYS A 200 8.48 11.52 -21.74
N ASP A 201 8.00 10.30 -21.50
CA ASP A 201 7.70 9.33 -22.55
C ASP A 201 6.39 9.72 -23.27
N THR A 202 6.50 10.14 -24.53
CA THR A 202 5.35 10.54 -25.36
C THR A 202 4.60 9.36 -25.98
N SER A 203 5.11 8.13 -25.84
CA SER A 203 4.50 6.95 -26.44
C SER A 203 3.23 6.48 -25.72
N GLY A 204 2.94 7.00 -24.52
CA GLY A 204 1.83 6.57 -23.66
C GLY A 204 2.07 5.23 -22.95
N ASN A 205 3.29 4.70 -22.99
CA ASN A 205 3.65 3.46 -22.29
C ASN A 205 4.05 3.74 -20.83
N PRO A 206 3.58 2.95 -19.86
CA PRO A 206 4.10 3.00 -18.50
C PRO A 206 5.58 2.62 -18.46
N THR A 207 6.27 3.11 -17.43
CA THR A 207 7.63 2.68 -17.11
C THR A 207 7.62 1.19 -16.73
N GLN A 208 8.46 0.39 -17.37
CA GLN A 208 8.64 -1.02 -17.12
C GLN A 208 9.95 -1.26 -16.35
N ILE A 209 9.86 -1.68 -15.09
CA ILE A 209 11.00 -2.08 -14.27
C ILE A 209 11.02 -3.60 -14.19
N LEU A 210 11.93 -4.26 -14.92
CA LEU A 210 12.10 -5.71 -14.86
C LEU A 210 13.38 -6.13 -14.10
N GLY A 211 14.37 -5.25 -14.05
CA GLY A 211 15.67 -5.49 -13.42
C GLY A 211 15.81 -4.86 -12.03
N ASN A 212 17.01 -4.39 -11.72
CA ASN A 212 17.36 -3.90 -10.40
C ASN A 212 17.48 -2.37 -10.37
N ILE A 213 17.01 -1.74 -9.30
CA ILE A 213 17.33 -0.34 -8.96
C ILE A 213 18.00 -0.34 -7.59
N LYS A 214 19.13 0.37 -7.48
CA LYS A 214 19.87 0.59 -6.23
C LYS A 214 20.11 2.07 -6.03
N ALA A 215 19.95 2.54 -4.80
CA ALA A 215 20.28 3.90 -4.41
C ALA A 215 20.74 3.94 -2.95
N ASP A 216 21.76 4.74 -2.66
CA ASP A 216 22.22 4.98 -1.29
C ASP A 216 21.22 5.89 -0.52
N GLY A 217 20.55 6.79 -1.23
CA GLY A 217 19.61 7.78 -0.72
C GLY A 217 18.19 7.63 -1.27
N GLN A 218 17.57 8.77 -1.59
CA GLN A 218 16.17 8.86 -1.99
C GLN A 218 16.02 8.97 -3.51
N VAL A 219 15.06 8.24 -4.07
CA VAL A 219 14.74 8.24 -5.50
C VAL A 219 13.26 8.53 -5.70
N TYR A 220 12.96 9.55 -6.49
CA TYR A 220 11.62 9.85 -6.99
C TYR A 220 11.55 9.41 -8.46
N LEU A 221 10.57 8.58 -8.81
CA LEU A 221 10.26 8.14 -10.17
C LEU A 221 8.90 8.71 -10.55
N ILE A 222 8.86 9.63 -11.51
CA ILE A 222 7.63 10.34 -11.89
C ILE A 222 7.31 10.08 -13.37
N ASN A 223 6.24 9.33 -13.66
CA ASN A 223 5.78 9.09 -15.04
C ASN A 223 4.24 9.05 -15.13
N THR A 224 3.66 10.02 -15.85
CA THR A 224 2.21 10.13 -16.06
C THR A 224 1.56 8.97 -16.79
N ASN A 225 2.35 8.20 -17.55
CA ASN A 225 1.87 6.99 -18.20
C ASN A 225 1.76 5.79 -17.24
N GLY A 226 2.17 5.93 -15.97
CA GLY A 226 2.18 4.85 -14.99
C GLY A 226 3.55 4.19 -14.82
N ILE A 227 3.65 3.34 -13.80
CA ILE A 227 4.89 2.61 -13.45
C ILE A 227 4.52 1.18 -13.05
N ILE A 228 5.18 0.19 -13.65
CA ILE A 228 5.01 -1.23 -13.37
C ILE A 228 6.34 -1.82 -12.91
N PHE A 229 6.37 -2.30 -11.67
CA PHE A 229 7.44 -3.13 -11.13
C PHE A 229 7.13 -4.59 -11.44
N GLY A 230 7.83 -5.17 -12.40
CA GLY A 230 7.64 -6.54 -12.85
C GLY A 230 8.08 -7.58 -11.82
N GLY A 231 7.55 -8.79 -11.92
CA GLY A 231 7.77 -9.84 -10.90
C GLY A 231 9.23 -10.24 -10.64
N SER A 232 10.17 -9.93 -11.55
CA SER A 232 11.61 -10.14 -11.34
C SER A 232 12.34 -8.93 -10.73
N SER A 233 11.68 -7.78 -10.65
CA SER A 233 12.33 -6.53 -10.24
C SER A 233 12.71 -6.54 -8.78
N GLN A 234 13.83 -5.88 -8.47
CA GLN A 234 14.31 -5.67 -7.11
C GLN A 234 14.75 -4.23 -6.96
N VAL A 235 14.09 -3.48 -6.08
CA VAL A 235 14.42 -2.10 -5.77
C VAL A 235 14.94 -2.01 -4.35
N ASN A 236 16.09 -1.39 -4.16
CA ASN A 236 16.68 -1.11 -2.86
C ASN A 236 17.13 0.35 -2.79
N ALA A 237 16.46 1.15 -1.95
CA ALA A 237 16.75 2.57 -1.78
C ALA A 237 16.41 3.03 -0.35
N LYS A 238 17.14 4.00 0.21
CA LYS A 238 16.78 4.60 1.52
C LYS A 238 15.42 5.29 1.48
N ALA A 239 15.00 5.82 0.34
CA ALA A 239 13.59 6.08 0.09
C ALA A 239 13.26 5.90 -1.39
N LEU A 240 12.07 5.37 -1.68
CA LEU A 240 11.49 5.32 -3.02
C LEU A 240 10.14 6.01 -3.01
N THR A 241 9.98 7.00 -3.89
CA THR A 241 8.65 7.54 -4.24
C THR A 241 8.40 7.26 -5.71
N ALA A 242 7.44 6.40 -6.04
CA ALA A 242 7.01 6.16 -7.41
C ALA A 242 5.63 6.80 -7.61
N SER A 243 5.56 7.80 -8.48
CA SER A 243 4.34 8.56 -8.76
C SER A 243 3.99 8.54 -10.24
N SER A 244 2.71 8.37 -10.56
CA SER A 244 2.19 8.70 -11.88
C SER A 244 1.50 10.05 -11.91
N LEU A 245 1.28 10.67 -10.77
CA LEU A 245 0.88 12.07 -10.71
C LEU A 245 2.11 12.97 -10.89
N PRO A 246 2.00 14.08 -11.65
CA PRO A 246 3.01 15.12 -11.67
C PRO A 246 3.33 15.63 -10.27
N ILE A 247 4.60 15.91 -10.01
CA ILE A 247 5.05 16.50 -8.75
C ILE A 247 5.09 18.03 -8.89
N ASN A 248 4.69 18.73 -7.84
CA ASN A 248 4.77 20.18 -7.78
C ASN A 248 6.24 20.65 -7.70
N THR A 249 6.74 21.26 -8.78
CA THR A 249 8.14 21.70 -8.88
C THR A 249 8.49 22.83 -7.92
N LYS A 250 7.52 23.62 -7.48
CA LYS A 250 7.72 24.66 -6.46
C LYS A 250 8.13 24.04 -5.12
N LEU A 251 7.47 22.95 -4.73
CA LEU A 251 7.80 22.21 -3.51
C LEU A 251 9.12 21.45 -3.60
N ILE A 252 9.58 21.10 -4.81
CA ILE A 252 10.95 20.59 -4.98
C ILE A 252 11.99 21.68 -4.64
N ALA A 253 11.75 22.93 -5.04
CA ALA A 253 12.68 24.02 -4.76
C ALA A 253 12.62 24.53 -3.32
N GLN A 254 11.43 24.55 -2.71
CA GLN A 254 11.21 25.09 -1.35
C GLN A 254 11.42 24.06 -0.23
N GLY A 255 11.47 22.78 -0.58
CA GLY A 255 11.46 21.65 0.34
C GLY A 255 10.09 20.97 0.37
N LEU A 256 10.06 19.65 0.29
CA LEU A 256 8.83 18.88 0.02
C LEU A 256 7.73 19.00 1.09
N LEU A 257 8.09 19.42 2.31
CA LEU A 257 7.15 19.68 3.42
C LEU A 257 7.02 21.17 3.76
N ASN A 258 7.81 22.03 3.10
CA ASN A 258 7.71 23.48 3.26
C ASN A 258 6.67 24.00 2.27
N ASN A 259 5.40 23.96 2.69
CA ASN A 259 4.25 24.18 1.83
C ASN A 259 3.30 25.25 2.40
N PRO A 260 3.72 26.53 2.43
CA PRO A 260 2.91 27.62 2.99
C PRO A 260 1.60 27.82 2.23
N ASP A 261 1.59 27.52 0.94
CA ASP A 261 0.43 27.68 0.05
C ASP A 261 -0.53 26.49 0.05
N ARG A 262 -0.23 25.46 0.86
CA ARG A 262 -1.08 24.29 1.10
C ARG A 262 -1.40 23.55 -0.20
N GLU A 263 -0.42 23.44 -1.09
CA GLU A 263 -0.58 22.79 -2.38
C GLU A 263 -0.47 21.27 -2.26
N PHE A 264 -1.12 20.53 -3.13
CA PHE A 264 -0.84 19.10 -3.24
C PHE A 264 0.59 18.90 -3.75
N LEU A 265 1.30 17.95 -3.14
CA LEU A 265 2.66 17.60 -3.59
C LEU A 265 2.62 16.91 -4.94
N PHE A 266 1.58 16.10 -5.16
CA PHE A 266 1.32 15.40 -6.40
C PHE A 266 -0.06 15.80 -6.92
N ASP A 267 -0.14 16.30 -8.14
CA ASP A 267 -1.36 16.90 -8.69
C ASP A 267 -1.54 16.55 -10.17
N GLY A 268 -2.56 15.73 -10.44
CA GLY A 268 -2.98 15.32 -11.77
C GLY A 268 -4.01 16.25 -12.42
N LEU A 269 -4.64 17.15 -11.66
CA LEU A 269 -5.67 18.05 -12.21
C LEU A 269 -5.06 19.26 -12.93
N ASN A 270 -4.00 19.83 -12.37
CA ASN A 270 -3.31 21.00 -12.92
C ASN A 270 -2.24 20.65 -13.97
N ALA A 271 -2.30 19.44 -14.52
CA ALA A 271 -1.29 18.89 -15.41
C ALA A 271 -1.56 19.14 -16.91
N GLY A 272 -2.71 19.74 -17.25
CA GLY A 272 -3.18 19.83 -18.65
C GLY A 272 -3.55 18.47 -19.24
N LEU A 273 -3.87 17.49 -18.40
CA LEU A 273 -4.16 16.10 -18.76
C LEU A 273 -5.65 15.75 -18.67
N SER A 274 -6.56 16.74 -18.65
CA SER A 274 -7.98 16.51 -18.37
C SER A 274 -8.66 15.49 -19.30
N GLU A 275 -8.20 15.33 -20.54
CA GLU A 275 -8.73 14.30 -21.47
C GLU A 275 -7.80 13.08 -21.64
N THR A 276 -6.71 13.00 -20.87
CA THR A 276 -5.77 11.88 -20.91
C THR A 276 -5.79 11.13 -19.59
N ARG A 277 -6.17 9.85 -19.64
CA ARG A 277 -6.11 8.98 -18.46
C ARG A 277 -4.66 8.85 -17.97
N ILE A 278 -4.42 9.24 -16.72
CA ILE A 278 -3.14 9.03 -16.04
C ILE A 278 -3.01 7.52 -15.72
N GLY A 279 -1.82 6.97 -15.95
CA GLY A 279 -1.55 5.55 -15.71
C GLY A 279 -1.43 5.19 -14.23
N ASP A 280 -1.66 3.93 -13.91
CA ASP A 280 -1.64 3.42 -12.53
C ASP A 280 -0.22 3.02 -12.06
N ILE A 281 -0.06 2.78 -10.76
CA ILE A 281 1.13 2.18 -10.18
C ILE A 281 0.86 0.72 -9.83
N THR A 282 1.68 -0.20 -10.35
CA THR A 282 1.53 -1.64 -10.13
C THR A 282 2.83 -2.27 -9.69
N VAL A 283 2.81 -3.04 -8.60
CA VAL A 283 3.89 -3.91 -8.15
C VAL A 283 3.43 -5.35 -8.33
N GLN A 284 3.95 -6.05 -9.33
CA GLN A 284 3.51 -7.42 -9.65
C GLN A 284 4.02 -8.44 -8.64
N ALA A 285 3.33 -9.59 -8.53
CA ALA A 285 3.77 -10.71 -7.71
C ALA A 285 5.23 -11.10 -7.99
N GLY A 286 6.02 -11.29 -6.93
CA GLY A 286 7.45 -11.58 -6.98
C GLY A 286 8.36 -10.34 -6.97
N ALA A 287 7.85 -9.18 -7.42
CA ALA A 287 8.59 -7.92 -7.35
C ALA A 287 8.90 -7.60 -5.88
N ARG A 288 10.06 -6.99 -5.62
CA ARG A 288 10.45 -6.60 -4.27
C ARG A 288 10.92 -5.16 -4.24
N ILE A 289 10.34 -4.37 -3.35
CA ILE A 289 10.78 -3.02 -3.02
C ILE A 289 11.22 -3.04 -1.56
N THR A 290 12.44 -2.61 -1.29
CA THR A 290 13.01 -2.61 0.05
C THR A 290 13.58 -1.24 0.36
N SER A 291 13.25 -0.75 1.55
CA SER A 291 13.84 0.44 2.13
C SER A 291 14.47 0.08 3.48
N PRO A 292 15.79 -0.14 3.52
CA PRO A 292 16.45 -0.68 4.70
C PRO A 292 16.54 0.33 5.85
N VAL A 293 16.83 -0.19 7.04
CA VAL A 293 17.24 0.63 8.19
C VAL A 293 18.62 1.21 7.88
N GLY A 294 18.81 2.51 8.15
CA GLY A 294 20.14 3.13 8.07
C GLY A 294 20.96 2.86 9.32
N ASP A 295 22.21 3.29 9.30
CA ASP A 295 23.12 3.20 10.45
C ASP A 295 22.61 4.02 11.66
N ASP A 296 21.74 4.99 11.41
CA ASP A 296 21.05 5.82 12.40
C ASP A 296 19.87 5.11 13.09
N GLY A 297 19.58 3.86 12.73
CA GLY A 297 18.43 3.10 13.27
C GLY A 297 17.08 3.54 12.69
N ASN A 298 17.05 4.57 11.84
CA ASN A 298 15.83 5.03 11.18
C ASN A 298 15.58 4.22 9.92
N GLY A 299 14.35 3.74 9.75
CA GLY A 299 13.93 3.12 8.50
C GLY A 299 13.77 4.13 7.38
N GLY A 300 13.83 3.60 6.17
CA GLY A 300 13.51 4.36 4.96
C GLY A 300 12.01 4.45 4.67
N ARG A 301 11.67 4.87 3.45
CA ARG A 301 10.28 5.06 3.02
C ARG A 301 10.00 4.47 1.65
N VAL A 302 8.84 3.87 1.47
CA VAL A 302 8.28 3.55 0.15
C VAL A 302 6.93 4.23 -0.01
N SER A 303 6.81 5.13 -0.97
CA SER A 303 5.57 5.82 -1.34
C SER A 303 5.18 5.48 -2.77
N LEU A 304 4.01 4.87 -2.96
CA LEU A 304 3.43 4.57 -4.26
C LEU A 304 2.19 5.44 -4.45
N ILE A 305 2.16 6.25 -5.51
CA ILE A 305 1.21 7.35 -5.67
C ILE A 305 0.68 7.36 -7.10
N GLY A 306 -0.63 7.37 -7.27
CA GLY A 306 -1.25 7.39 -8.59
C GLY A 306 -2.76 7.42 -8.52
N PRO A 307 -3.45 7.47 -9.68
CA PRO A 307 -4.90 7.33 -9.72
C PRO A 307 -5.36 6.06 -9.01
N ASN A 308 -4.71 4.93 -9.32
CA ASN A 308 -4.82 3.70 -8.54
C ASN A 308 -3.43 3.13 -8.25
N VAL A 309 -3.34 2.42 -7.12
CA VAL A 309 -2.11 1.79 -6.66
C VAL A 309 -2.40 0.36 -6.28
N THR A 310 -1.67 -0.59 -6.87
CA THR A 310 -1.80 -2.02 -6.56
C THR A 310 -0.45 -2.63 -6.20
N ASN A 311 -0.36 -3.19 -4.99
CA ASN A 311 0.74 -4.06 -4.58
C ASN A 311 0.33 -5.53 -4.57
N GLU A 312 0.93 -6.32 -5.45
CA GLU A 312 0.87 -7.79 -5.45
C GLU A 312 2.23 -8.41 -5.09
N GLY A 313 3.29 -7.60 -5.03
CA GLY A 313 4.65 -8.02 -4.71
C GLY A 313 4.95 -7.98 -3.21
N THR A 314 6.22 -7.71 -2.87
CA THR A 314 6.68 -7.50 -1.49
C THR A 314 7.22 -6.09 -1.31
N ILE A 315 6.71 -5.36 -0.31
CA ILE A 315 7.25 -4.08 0.14
C ILE A 315 7.80 -4.26 1.56
N SER A 316 9.07 -3.90 1.78
CA SER A 316 9.73 -4.02 3.07
C SER A 316 10.29 -2.68 3.56
N THR A 317 9.86 -2.21 4.72
CA THR A 317 10.21 -0.89 5.29
C THR A 317 10.47 -0.96 6.81
N PRO A 318 11.38 -1.82 7.30
CA PRO A 318 11.69 -1.93 8.72
C PRO A 318 12.05 -0.56 9.33
N ALA A 319 11.49 -0.27 10.51
CA ALA A 319 11.58 1.01 11.23
C ALA A 319 11.21 2.26 10.41
N GLY A 320 10.52 2.06 9.29
CA GLY A 320 10.30 3.06 8.26
C GLY A 320 8.83 3.33 8.01
N GLN A 321 8.51 3.75 6.78
CA GLN A 321 7.13 3.99 6.38
C GLN A 321 6.79 3.43 4.99
N THR A 322 5.64 2.77 4.86
CA THR A 322 5.02 2.42 3.58
C THR A 322 3.76 3.24 3.36
N ILE A 323 3.62 3.86 2.19
CA ILE A 323 2.45 4.63 1.78
C ILE A 323 1.97 4.11 0.42
N LEU A 324 0.71 3.69 0.33
CA LEU A 324 -0.01 3.54 -0.93
C LEU A 324 -1.14 4.57 -0.97
N ALA A 325 -1.01 5.58 -1.82
CA ALA A 325 -1.94 6.70 -1.90
C ALA A 325 -2.60 6.76 -3.29
N ALA A 326 -3.91 6.57 -3.33
CA ALA A 326 -4.68 6.51 -4.57
C ALA A 326 -5.62 7.70 -4.72
N GLY A 327 -5.42 8.50 -5.76
CA GLY A 327 -6.22 9.66 -6.11
C GLY A 327 -5.58 10.45 -7.26
N LEU A 328 -6.20 11.55 -7.66
CA LEU A 328 -5.66 12.49 -8.64
C LEU A 328 -4.88 13.63 -7.97
N GLN A 329 -5.00 13.79 -6.66
CA GLN A 329 -4.24 14.75 -5.86
C GLN A 329 -3.80 14.09 -4.57
N VAL A 330 -2.52 14.19 -4.24
CA VAL A 330 -1.94 13.63 -3.01
C VAL A 330 -1.01 14.64 -2.36
N GLY A 331 -1.25 14.88 -1.07
CA GLY A 331 -0.45 15.76 -0.21
C GLY A 331 0.24 14.95 0.88
N PHE A 332 1.39 15.44 1.32
CA PHE A 332 2.06 14.97 2.54
C PHE A 332 2.12 16.08 3.57
N LEU A 333 1.87 15.71 4.81
CA LEU A 333 1.98 16.58 5.97
C LEU A 333 2.96 15.95 6.95
N ALA A 334 3.71 16.78 7.68
CA ALA A 334 4.41 16.30 8.86
C ALA A 334 3.37 15.84 9.89
N HIS A 335 3.59 14.68 10.49
CA HIS A 335 2.76 14.26 11.62
C HIS A 335 2.93 15.22 12.79
N ALA A 336 1.89 15.36 13.62
CA ALA A 336 1.88 16.27 14.75
C ALA A 336 3.04 15.94 15.73
N SER A 337 3.90 16.92 16.02
CA SER A 337 5.11 16.71 16.82
C SER A 337 4.83 16.33 18.29
N ASN A 338 3.62 16.60 18.77
CA ASN A 338 3.16 16.26 20.12
C ASN A 338 2.43 14.90 20.18
N ASP A 339 2.26 14.19 19.07
CA ASP A 339 1.75 12.82 19.03
C ASP A 339 2.89 11.84 18.63
N PRO A 340 3.60 11.25 19.61
CA PRO A 340 4.66 10.29 19.31
C PRO A 340 4.12 8.90 18.92
N SER A 341 2.79 8.68 18.93
CA SER A 341 2.19 7.38 18.65
C SER A 341 2.23 6.99 17.18
N ILE A 342 2.45 7.95 16.29
CA ILE A 342 2.60 7.74 14.86
C ILE A 342 3.87 8.47 14.42
N ARG A 343 4.71 7.78 13.62
CA ARG A 343 5.92 8.36 13.05
C ARG A 343 5.78 8.44 11.54
N GLY A 344 6.39 9.46 10.93
CA GLY A 344 6.44 9.62 9.49
C GLY A 344 5.55 10.77 8.99
N LEU A 345 5.00 10.60 7.79
CA LEU A 345 4.15 11.59 7.14
C LEU A 345 2.69 11.16 7.22
N ASP A 346 1.83 12.14 7.41
CA ASP A 346 0.41 12.01 7.16
C ASP A 346 0.13 12.23 5.67
N VAL A 347 -0.88 11.53 5.16
CA VAL A 347 -1.19 11.49 3.73
C VAL A 347 -2.60 11.99 3.51
N VAL A 348 -2.73 12.93 2.58
CA VAL A 348 -3.99 13.56 2.22
C VAL A 348 -4.32 13.21 0.77
N VAL A 349 -5.52 12.70 0.54
CA VAL A 349 -6.05 12.44 -0.81
C VAL A 349 -7.08 13.50 -1.16
N GLY A 350 -6.78 14.26 -2.21
CA GLY A 350 -7.67 15.27 -2.78
C GLY A 350 -8.70 14.65 -3.73
N ALA A 351 -8.82 15.23 -4.92
CA ALA A 351 -9.75 14.76 -5.94
C ALA A 351 -9.47 13.31 -6.38
N VAL A 352 -10.55 12.59 -6.71
CA VAL A 352 -10.52 11.23 -7.32
C VAL A 352 -11.25 11.19 -8.68
N SER A 353 -11.67 12.34 -9.15
CA SER A 353 -12.25 12.60 -10.47
C SER A 353 -11.89 14.02 -10.86
N ASP A 354 -11.61 14.25 -12.15
CA ASP A 354 -11.42 15.59 -12.68
C ASP A 354 -12.79 16.11 -13.14
N PRO A 355 -13.36 17.17 -12.52
CA PRO A 355 -14.65 17.71 -12.92
C PRO A 355 -14.62 18.36 -14.33
N ALA A 356 -13.44 18.70 -14.85
CA ALA A 356 -13.27 19.23 -16.20
C ALA A 356 -13.13 18.13 -17.26
N SER A 357 -12.99 16.86 -16.85
CA SER A 357 -12.77 15.72 -17.74
C SER A 357 -14.08 15.09 -18.20
N THR A 358 -14.12 14.65 -19.45
CA THR A 358 -15.21 13.79 -19.96
C THR A 358 -15.05 12.30 -19.62
N LEU A 359 -13.90 11.91 -19.05
CA LEU A 359 -13.61 10.52 -18.71
C LEU A 359 -14.49 10.04 -17.54
N SER A 360 -14.95 8.79 -17.61
CA SER A 360 -15.58 8.15 -16.46
C SER A 360 -14.62 8.13 -15.26
N PRO A 361 -15.10 8.42 -14.03
CA PRO A 361 -14.26 8.38 -12.83
C PRO A 361 -13.55 7.03 -12.70
N TYR A 362 -12.22 7.07 -12.58
CA TYR A 362 -11.38 5.88 -12.61
C TYR A 362 -10.36 5.79 -11.47
N ALA A 363 -10.24 6.84 -10.65
CA ALA A 363 -9.19 6.94 -9.62
C ALA A 363 -9.75 6.68 -8.21
N GLY A 364 -8.83 6.50 -7.27
CA GLY A 364 -9.12 6.41 -5.84
C GLY A 364 -8.95 5.02 -5.23
N THR A 365 -8.45 4.01 -5.96
CA THR A 365 -8.31 2.65 -5.41
C THR A 365 -6.87 2.34 -4.96
N ALA A 366 -6.68 2.07 -3.68
CA ALA A 366 -5.42 1.57 -3.12
C ALA A 366 -5.58 0.10 -2.69
N THR A 367 -4.84 -0.82 -3.31
CA THR A 367 -4.95 -2.27 -3.07
C THR A 367 -3.62 -2.87 -2.64
N ASN A 368 -3.63 -3.63 -1.54
CA ASN A 368 -2.56 -4.57 -1.19
C ASN A 368 -3.07 -6.00 -1.28
N ARG A 369 -2.66 -6.74 -2.30
CA ARG A 369 -2.86 -8.19 -2.49
C ARG A 369 -1.59 -9.01 -2.20
N GLY A 370 -0.45 -8.34 -2.10
CA GLY A 370 0.85 -8.94 -1.81
C GLY A 370 1.19 -8.95 -0.32
N LEU A 371 2.48 -8.78 -0.04
CA LEU A 371 3.04 -8.66 1.31
C LEU A 371 3.57 -7.24 1.53
N ILE A 372 3.16 -6.62 2.62
CA ILE A 372 3.83 -5.44 3.17
C ILE A 372 4.38 -5.84 4.55
N GLU A 373 5.69 -5.71 4.74
CA GLU A 373 6.36 -6.05 6.00
C GLU A 373 7.21 -4.88 6.51
N GLY A 374 7.08 -4.54 7.78
CA GLY A 374 7.84 -3.46 8.38
C GLY A 374 7.86 -3.56 9.88
N ALA A 375 8.90 -4.19 10.44
CA ALA A 375 9.10 -4.24 11.88
C ALA A 375 9.11 -2.80 12.45
N ARG A 376 8.26 -2.49 13.43
CA ARG A 376 8.12 -1.15 14.04
C ARG A 376 7.83 -0.02 13.03
N ALA A 377 7.28 -0.36 11.87
CA ALA A 377 7.00 0.59 10.79
C ALA A 377 5.60 1.22 10.89
N ASN A 378 5.43 2.33 10.18
CA ASN A 378 4.13 2.93 9.86
C ASN A 378 3.70 2.48 8.46
N ILE A 379 2.50 1.91 8.33
CA ILE A 379 1.98 1.42 7.05
C ILE A 379 0.63 2.08 6.76
N THR A 380 0.56 2.89 5.71
CA THR A 380 -0.66 3.62 5.32
C THR A 380 -1.13 3.21 3.93
N LEU A 381 -2.40 2.80 3.83
CA LEU A 381 -3.13 2.68 2.57
C LEU A 381 -4.24 3.72 2.60
N THR A 382 -4.31 4.59 1.59
CA THR A 382 -5.30 5.66 1.54
C THR A 382 -5.84 5.92 0.14
N GLY A 383 -7.12 6.27 0.05
CA GLY A 383 -7.83 6.54 -1.20
C GLY A 383 -9.34 6.69 -0.98
N LYS A 384 -10.13 6.60 -2.04
CA LYS A 384 -11.58 6.43 -1.95
C LYS A 384 -11.95 4.99 -1.58
N ASP A 385 -11.28 4.02 -2.20
CA ASP A 385 -11.49 2.60 -2.00
C ASP A 385 -10.18 1.94 -1.56
N VAL A 386 -10.11 1.48 -0.31
CA VAL A 386 -8.95 0.81 0.26
C VAL A 386 -9.23 -0.68 0.36
N ARG A 387 -8.38 -1.51 -0.27
CA ARG A 387 -8.53 -2.97 -0.30
C ARG A 387 -7.30 -3.67 0.26
N GLN A 388 -7.42 -4.21 1.46
CA GLN A 388 -6.42 -5.03 2.11
C GLN A 388 -6.78 -6.50 1.85
N ALA A 389 -6.14 -7.10 0.84
CA ALA A 389 -6.46 -8.43 0.30
C ALA A 389 -5.31 -9.45 0.44
N GLY A 390 -4.17 -9.01 0.99
CA GLY A 390 -2.99 -9.84 1.20
C GLY A 390 -2.57 -9.84 2.67
N VAL A 391 -1.27 -9.64 2.90
CA VAL A 391 -0.69 -9.62 4.25
C VAL A 391 -0.04 -8.27 4.54
N ILE A 392 -0.33 -7.74 5.72
CA ILE A 392 0.39 -6.64 6.36
C ILE A 392 0.96 -7.18 7.67
N GLU A 393 2.30 -7.15 7.81
CA GLU A 393 3.01 -7.62 9.00
C GLU A 393 3.87 -6.49 9.58
N SER A 394 3.69 -6.20 10.86
CA SER A 394 4.52 -5.27 11.62
C SER A 394 4.87 -5.85 12.99
N SER A 395 5.72 -5.14 13.73
CA SER A 395 6.09 -5.49 15.11
C SER A 395 5.99 -4.28 16.03
N THR A 396 5.87 -4.54 17.33
CA THR A 396 5.97 -3.53 18.37
C THR A 396 7.06 -3.93 19.38
N SER A 397 7.89 -2.97 19.74
CA SER A 397 8.94 -3.12 20.77
C SER A 397 8.59 -2.29 22.00
N VAL A 398 9.47 -2.28 23.00
CA VAL A 398 9.28 -1.46 24.19
C VAL A 398 9.45 0.05 23.94
N SER A 399 10.15 0.43 22.87
CA SER A 399 10.49 1.83 22.55
C SER A 399 9.82 2.36 21.28
N LEU A 400 9.51 1.48 20.33
CA LEU A 400 8.89 1.83 19.06
C LEU A 400 7.70 0.92 18.78
N ASN A 401 6.56 1.54 18.53
CA ASN A 401 5.34 0.85 18.14
C ASN A 401 5.24 0.67 16.62
N GLY A 402 4.54 -0.38 16.19
CA GLY A 402 4.06 -0.50 14.81
C GLY A 402 2.69 0.15 14.64
N SER A 403 2.45 0.77 13.48
CA SER A 403 1.14 1.33 13.13
C SER A 403 0.68 0.92 11.73
N VAL A 404 -0.61 0.66 11.59
CA VAL A 404 -1.28 0.41 10.31
C VAL A 404 -2.49 1.32 10.18
N SER A 405 -2.60 2.05 9.08
CA SER A 405 -3.72 2.96 8.81
C SER A 405 -4.34 2.63 7.45
N LEU A 406 -5.61 2.21 7.46
CA LEU A 406 -6.42 1.93 6.27
C LEU A 406 -7.50 3.01 6.18
N LEU A 407 -7.26 4.02 5.34
CA LEU A 407 -8.01 5.28 5.37
C LEU A 407 -8.72 5.54 4.05
N ALA A 408 -10.04 5.41 4.03
CA ALA A 408 -10.86 5.76 2.88
C ALA A 408 -11.32 7.23 2.95
N ASN A 409 -10.40 8.17 3.19
CA ASN A 409 -10.69 9.62 3.25
C ASN A 409 -10.24 10.28 1.94
N TYR A 410 -11.12 11.04 1.29
CA TYR A 410 -10.81 11.69 0.01
C TYR A 410 -11.58 13.00 -0.20
N GLY A 411 -11.35 13.65 -1.33
CA GLY A 411 -11.99 14.92 -1.65
C GLY A 411 -11.46 16.06 -0.80
N ALA A 412 -10.22 15.94 -0.31
CA ALA A 412 -9.59 17.01 0.44
C ALA A 412 -9.45 18.27 -0.42
N THR A 413 -9.73 19.43 0.15
CA THR A 413 -9.48 20.75 -0.44
C THR A 413 -8.61 21.57 0.50
N ARG A 414 -8.00 22.65 0.00
CA ARG A 414 -7.18 23.55 0.82
C ARG A 414 -8.07 24.16 1.91
N ASN A 415 -7.57 24.17 3.15
CA ASN A 415 -8.23 24.86 4.25
C ASN A 415 -7.75 26.32 4.27
N GLU A 416 -8.57 27.24 3.76
CA GLU A 416 -8.22 28.68 3.74
C GLU A 416 -8.22 29.31 5.14
N GLY A 417 -8.88 28.68 6.11
CA GLY A 417 -8.89 29.12 7.51
C GLY A 417 -7.74 28.56 8.35
N TYR A 418 -6.86 27.72 7.77
CA TYR A 418 -5.77 27.08 8.49
C TYR A 418 -4.75 28.08 9.06
N ASN A 419 -4.33 27.85 10.31
CA ASN A 419 -3.23 28.56 10.95
C ASN A 419 -2.35 27.54 11.68
N ALA A 420 -1.08 27.44 11.30
CA ALA A 420 -0.13 26.47 11.87
C ALA A 420 0.14 26.66 13.37
N THR A 421 -0.16 27.84 13.92
CA THR A 421 0.04 28.17 15.34
C THR A 421 -1.22 28.00 16.19
N ASP A 422 -2.38 27.76 15.56
CA ASP A 422 -3.67 27.61 16.22
C ASP A 422 -4.33 26.29 15.82
N ALA A 423 -4.18 25.29 16.69
CA ALA A 423 -4.73 23.95 16.47
C ALA A 423 -6.27 23.93 16.33
N SER A 424 -6.99 24.97 16.81
CA SER A 424 -8.43 25.07 16.60
C SER A 424 -8.82 25.28 15.14
N LYS A 425 -7.87 25.74 14.31
CA LYS A 425 -8.05 25.94 12.86
C LYS A 425 -7.89 24.67 12.03
N GLY A 426 -7.72 23.52 12.68
CA GLY A 426 -7.66 22.23 12.01
C GLY A 426 -6.35 22.02 11.24
N THR A 427 -6.41 21.24 10.15
CA THR A 427 -5.23 20.89 9.34
C THR A 427 -5.17 21.71 8.05
N PRO A 428 -4.04 21.71 7.30
CA PRO A 428 -3.94 22.42 6.02
C PRO A 428 -4.96 22.02 4.96
N PHE A 429 -5.57 20.84 5.12
CA PHE A 429 -6.55 20.31 4.18
C PHE A 429 -7.84 19.86 4.89
N ASN A 430 -8.98 20.12 4.26
CA ASN A 430 -10.29 19.71 4.75
C ASN A 430 -10.83 18.58 3.87
N PHE A 431 -10.94 17.38 4.44
CA PHE A 431 -11.64 16.28 3.77
C PHE A 431 -13.13 16.58 3.67
N SER A 432 -13.74 16.18 2.55
CA SER A 432 -15.17 16.37 2.29
C SER A 432 -15.92 15.05 2.09
N ALA A 433 -15.21 13.95 1.88
CA ALA A 433 -15.82 12.66 1.59
C ALA A 433 -15.05 11.49 2.21
N SER A 434 -15.77 10.41 2.42
CA SER A 434 -15.24 9.12 2.86
C SER A 434 -15.82 7.99 2.01
N GLY A 435 -15.03 6.95 1.78
CA GLY A 435 -15.38 5.83 0.90
C GLY A 435 -15.32 4.49 1.62
N THR A 436 -14.81 3.45 0.97
CA THR A 436 -14.89 2.09 1.51
C THR A 436 -13.52 1.56 1.91
N VAL A 437 -13.43 0.94 3.08
CA VAL A 437 -12.31 0.06 3.44
C VAL A 437 -12.78 -1.39 3.44
N LYS A 438 -12.05 -2.24 2.73
CA LYS A 438 -12.31 -3.67 2.64
C LYS A 438 -11.08 -4.45 3.05
N LEU A 439 -11.19 -5.21 4.14
CA LEU A 439 -10.31 -6.34 4.41
C LEU A 439 -10.95 -7.53 3.67
N GLU A 440 -10.34 -7.95 2.55
CA GLU A 440 -10.91 -9.00 1.70
C GLU A 440 -10.78 -10.39 2.34
N GLU A 441 -11.44 -11.38 1.75
CA GLU A 441 -11.46 -12.76 2.27
C GLU A 441 -10.04 -13.30 2.52
N GLY A 442 -9.83 -13.87 3.72
CA GLY A 442 -8.57 -14.47 4.13
C GLY A 442 -7.40 -13.51 4.32
N SER A 443 -7.64 -12.19 4.29
CA SER A 443 -6.57 -11.20 4.46
C SER A 443 -6.04 -11.18 5.91
N LEU A 444 -4.76 -10.81 6.07
CA LEU A 444 -4.12 -10.74 7.39
C LEU A 444 -3.51 -9.36 7.62
N THR A 445 -3.90 -8.71 8.71
CA THR A 445 -3.22 -7.52 9.25
C THR A 445 -2.74 -7.83 10.66
N ARG A 446 -1.42 -7.90 10.86
CA ARG A 446 -0.83 -8.35 12.12
C ARG A 446 0.25 -7.41 12.63
N ILE A 447 0.21 -7.13 13.93
CA ILE A 447 1.29 -6.43 14.65
C ILE A 447 1.63 -7.24 15.89
N LEU A 448 2.81 -7.87 15.91
CA LEU A 448 3.23 -8.68 17.06
C LEU A 448 4.25 -7.98 17.94
N PRO A 449 4.21 -8.19 19.27
CA PRO A 449 5.34 -7.87 20.12
C PRO A 449 6.63 -8.58 19.66
N GLU A 450 7.76 -7.90 19.81
CA GLU A 450 9.08 -8.49 19.55
C GLU A 450 9.48 -9.44 20.70
N TYR A 451 8.89 -10.63 20.73
CA TYR A 451 9.07 -11.62 21.81
C TYR A 451 10.51 -12.05 22.06
N GLY A 452 11.39 -11.92 21.05
CA GLY A 452 12.81 -12.21 21.17
C GLY A 452 13.65 -11.06 21.76
N SER A 453 13.07 -9.87 21.93
CA SER A 453 13.79 -8.72 22.51
C SER A 453 14.00 -8.90 24.01
N LYS A 454 15.15 -8.45 24.50
CA LYS A 454 15.49 -8.40 25.93
C LYS A 454 15.27 -7.02 26.54
N ASP A 455 14.85 -6.06 25.74
CA ASP A 455 14.63 -4.68 26.17
C ASP A 455 13.48 -4.63 27.18
N LYS A 456 13.59 -3.72 28.16
CA LYS A 456 12.64 -3.59 29.27
C LYS A 456 12.08 -2.18 29.33
N VAL A 457 10.87 -2.05 29.84
CA VAL A 457 10.23 -0.77 30.17
C VAL A 457 9.62 -0.88 31.57
N THR A 458 9.63 0.23 32.31
CA THR A 458 8.97 0.30 33.61
C THR A 458 7.45 0.40 33.41
N GLY A 459 6.69 -0.38 34.17
CA GLY A 459 5.23 -0.38 34.14
C GLY A 459 4.64 -1.69 33.64
N THR A 460 3.33 -1.80 33.74
CA THR A 460 2.57 -2.99 33.33
C THR A 460 2.08 -2.90 31.88
N GLU A 461 2.39 -1.81 31.17
CA GLU A 461 1.95 -1.53 29.81
C GLU A 461 3.03 -0.81 29.00
N LEU A 462 2.97 -0.94 27.67
CA LEU A 462 3.84 -0.19 26.76
C LEU A 462 3.43 1.29 26.73
N ALA A 463 4.40 2.19 26.85
CA ALA A 463 4.19 3.64 26.71
C ALA A 463 3.58 4.00 25.35
N LEU A 464 4.04 3.34 24.28
CA LEU A 464 3.49 3.43 22.94
C LEU A 464 2.92 2.06 22.54
N ARG A 465 1.60 1.91 22.66
CA ARG A 465 0.93 0.71 22.13
C ARG A 465 0.94 0.74 20.60
N SER A 466 1.01 -0.42 19.97
CA SER A 466 0.74 -0.55 18.53
C SER A 466 -0.67 -0.09 18.19
N ARG A 467 -0.86 0.35 16.95
CA ARG A 467 -2.12 0.96 16.51
C ARG A 467 -2.57 0.40 15.16
N ILE A 468 -3.87 0.14 15.02
CA ILE A 468 -4.51 -0.13 13.73
C ILE A 468 -5.72 0.78 13.61
N ASP A 469 -5.68 1.70 12.65
CA ASP A 469 -6.79 2.60 12.35
C ASP A 469 -7.43 2.21 11.02
N VAL A 470 -8.74 1.99 11.06
CA VAL A 470 -9.55 1.75 9.87
C VAL A 470 -10.63 2.81 9.84
N GLN A 471 -10.66 3.65 8.81
CA GLN A 471 -11.62 4.74 8.71
C GLN A 471 -12.21 4.83 7.31
N GLY A 472 -13.53 4.98 7.20
CA GLY A 472 -14.25 5.15 5.94
C GLY A 472 -15.75 5.33 6.17
N LYS A 473 -16.53 5.48 5.11
CA LYS A 473 -17.99 5.41 5.19
C LYS A 473 -18.45 3.99 5.47
N SER A 474 -17.90 3.03 4.75
CA SER A 474 -18.19 1.61 4.94
C SER A 474 -16.91 0.85 5.23
N ILE A 475 -16.92 0.02 6.28
CA ILE A 475 -15.83 -0.87 6.63
C ILE A 475 -16.35 -2.31 6.52
N TYR A 476 -15.74 -3.12 5.66
CA TYR A 476 -16.06 -4.52 5.51
C TYR A 476 -14.87 -5.39 5.87
N ILE A 477 -15.07 -6.29 6.83
CA ILE A 477 -14.12 -7.32 7.22
C ILE A 477 -14.65 -8.64 6.68
N GLY A 478 -14.04 -9.11 5.60
CA GLY A 478 -14.48 -10.27 4.84
C GLY A 478 -14.30 -11.59 5.55
N LYS A 479 -14.82 -12.63 4.91
CA LYS A 479 -14.77 -13.99 5.42
C LYS A 479 -13.33 -14.39 5.78
N ASP A 480 -13.15 -14.96 6.96
CA ASP A 480 -11.85 -15.42 7.47
C ASP A 480 -10.71 -14.36 7.48
N ALA A 481 -11.03 -13.06 7.31
CA ALA A 481 -10.05 -11.99 7.46
C ALA A 481 -9.66 -11.81 8.93
N GLU A 482 -8.38 -11.59 9.22
CA GLU A 482 -7.85 -11.55 10.57
C GLU A 482 -7.03 -10.28 10.84
N ILE A 483 -7.45 -9.54 11.88
CA ILE A 483 -6.64 -8.54 12.57
C ILE A 483 -6.08 -9.21 13.82
N LEU A 484 -4.75 -9.35 13.93
CA LEU A 484 -4.08 -9.89 15.12
C LEU A 484 -3.08 -8.88 15.66
N ALA A 485 -3.39 -8.26 16.79
CA ALA A 485 -2.56 -7.21 17.36
C ALA A 485 -2.66 -7.20 18.90
N PRO A 486 -1.92 -8.09 19.60
CA PRO A 486 -1.95 -8.18 21.05
C PRO A 486 -1.72 -6.83 21.73
N ASN A 487 -2.65 -6.42 22.60
CA ASN A 487 -2.60 -5.14 23.34
C ASN A 487 -2.55 -3.88 22.45
N ALA A 488 -2.89 -3.97 21.16
CA ALA A 488 -2.93 -2.82 20.28
C ALA A 488 -4.20 -1.98 20.49
N LYS A 489 -4.11 -0.69 20.17
CA LYS A 489 -5.29 0.17 19.96
C LYS A 489 -5.82 -0.07 18.55
N VAL A 490 -6.99 -0.68 18.43
CA VAL A 490 -7.66 -0.87 17.13
C VAL A 490 -8.93 -0.03 17.07
N SER A 491 -9.04 0.80 16.04
CA SER A 491 -10.15 1.73 15.83
C SER A 491 -10.80 1.46 14.48
N LEU A 492 -12.13 1.26 14.48
CA LEU A 492 -12.96 1.12 13.29
C LEU A 492 -13.93 2.32 13.24
N ASN A 493 -13.52 3.39 12.56
CA ASN A 493 -14.28 4.63 12.47
C ASN A 493 -15.08 4.66 11.16
N ALA A 494 -16.33 4.19 11.24
CA ALA A 494 -17.27 4.30 10.13
C ALA A 494 -18.06 5.62 10.25
N GLY A 495 -18.08 6.42 9.18
CA GLY A 495 -18.68 7.76 9.21
C GLY A 495 -18.44 8.59 7.97
N ALA A 496 -18.83 9.87 8.03
CA ALA A 496 -18.69 10.83 6.94
C ALA A 496 -17.92 12.07 7.39
N TRP A 497 -17.20 12.70 6.45
CA TRP A 497 -16.65 14.03 6.66
C TRP A 497 -17.75 15.07 6.49
N THR A 498 -17.78 16.06 7.37
CA THR A 498 -18.74 17.15 7.35
C THR A 498 -18.00 18.48 7.49
N GLN A 499 -18.35 19.45 6.65
CA GLN A 499 -17.84 20.81 6.77
C GLN A 499 -18.39 21.48 8.03
N MET A 500 -17.56 22.29 8.69
CA MET A 500 -17.95 23.02 9.89
C MET A 500 -17.92 24.52 9.64
N GLU A 501 -18.89 25.25 10.22
CA GLU A 501 -18.98 26.71 10.10
C GLU A 501 -17.83 27.45 10.80
N SER A 502 -17.21 26.81 11.79
CA SER A 502 -16.03 27.29 12.50
C SER A 502 -14.99 26.18 12.64
N GLY A 503 -13.75 26.56 12.96
CA GLY A 503 -12.62 25.64 13.14
C GLY A 503 -13.00 24.40 13.97
N PRO A 504 -12.60 23.18 13.57
CA PRO A 504 -11.57 22.83 12.59
C PRO A 504 -11.99 22.85 11.11
N PHE A 505 -13.14 23.43 10.74
CA PHE A 505 -13.68 23.57 9.36
C PHE A 505 -14.02 22.26 8.63
N ALA A 506 -13.51 21.12 9.08
CA ALA A 506 -13.97 19.78 8.73
C ALA A 506 -13.83 18.83 9.93
N ALA A 507 -14.83 17.99 10.16
CA ALA A 507 -14.79 16.94 11.16
C ALA A 507 -15.30 15.63 10.57
N PHE A 508 -14.72 14.52 11.03
CA PHE A 508 -15.25 13.19 10.76
C PHE A 508 -16.30 12.87 11.81
N LEU A 509 -17.54 12.68 11.36
CA LEU A 509 -18.67 12.33 12.20
C LEU A 509 -19.02 10.87 11.97
N ASN A 510 -19.27 10.13 13.04
CA ASN A 510 -19.71 8.73 12.99
C ASN A 510 -21.21 8.63 12.63
N THR A 511 -21.60 9.30 11.56
CA THR A 511 -22.95 9.33 10.98
C THR A 511 -22.94 8.62 9.64
N GLU A 512 -24.05 7.96 9.28
CA GLU A 512 -24.22 7.21 8.02
C GLU A 512 -23.26 6.03 7.78
N GLY A 513 -22.28 5.82 8.65
CA GLY A 513 -21.27 4.81 8.49
C GLY A 513 -21.72 3.42 8.91
N GLN A 514 -21.12 2.39 8.30
CA GLN A 514 -21.43 0.99 8.60
C GLN A 514 -20.16 0.15 8.74
N VAL A 515 -20.17 -0.79 9.69
CA VAL A 515 -19.14 -1.79 9.88
C VAL A 515 -19.76 -3.18 9.70
N TYR A 516 -19.22 -3.97 8.78
CA TYR A 516 -19.67 -5.32 8.44
C TYR A 516 -18.57 -6.32 8.78
N LEU A 517 -18.92 -7.36 9.54
CA LEU A 517 -18.04 -8.50 9.84
C LEU A 517 -18.69 -9.75 9.27
N ASP A 518 -17.98 -10.44 8.37
CA ASP A 518 -18.45 -11.68 7.76
C ASP A 518 -18.08 -12.92 8.60
N SER A 519 -18.55 -14.09 8.20
CA SER A 519 -18.28 -15.36 8.86
C SER A 519 -16.78 -15.63 8.97
N GLY A 520 -16.32 -15.96 10.18
CA GLY A 520 -14.91 -16.27 10.44
C GLY A 520 -13.98 -15.05 10.51
N ALA A 521 -14.48 -13.83 10.26
CA ALA A 521 -13.72 -12.61 10.49
C ALA A 521 -13.31 -12.49 11.97
N ARG A 522 -12.05 -12.12 12.23
CA ARG A 522 -11.49 -12.03 13.59
C ARG A 522 -10.74 -10.74 13.85
N ILE A 523 -10.98 -10.16 15.02
CA ILE A 523 -10.17 -9.09 15.61
C ILE A 523 -9.65 -9.62 16.95
N ASN A 524 -8.39 -10.04 16.96
CA ASN A 524 -7.73 -10.62 18.12
C ASN A 524 -6.74 -9.64 18.74
N LEU A 525 -7.13 -9.05 19.87
CA LEU A 525 -6.32 -8.12 20.66
C LEU A 525 -5.86 -8.72 21.98
N ALA A 526 -6.11 -10.01 22.20
CA ALA A 526 -5.80 -10.69 23.44
C ALA A 526 -4.31 -10.52 23.78
N GLY A 527 -4.03 -10.25 25.05
CA GLY A 527 -2.67 -10.10 25.54
C GLY A 527 -1.83 -11.37 25.34
N THR A 528 -0.53 -11.21 25.47
CA THR A 528 0.43 -12.32 25.34
C THR A 528 0.89 -12.81 26.71
N VAL A 529 1.09 -14.12 26.84
CA VAL A 529 1.72 -14.75 28.02
C VAL A 529 3.24 -14.83 27.92
N GLU A 530 3.81 -14.45 26.77
CA GLU A 530 5.25 -14.53 26.51
C GLU A 530 6.02 -13.31 27.04
N ALA A 531 5.31 -12.23 27.37
CA ALA A 531 5.89 -11.08 28.07
C ALA A 531 5.99 -11.39 29.58
N LYS A 532 7.22 -11.43 30.11
CA LYS A 532 7.49 -11.68 31.53
C LYS A 532 7.56 -10.36 32.30
N ALA A 533 6.75 -10.21 33.35
CA ALA A 533 6.95 -9.18 34.36
C ALA A 533 8.06 -9.64 35.32
N SER A 534 9.03 -8.78 35.61
CA SER A 534 9.94 -8.93 36.75
C SER A 534 9.48 -7.97 37.83
N PHE A 535 8.99 -8.50 38.95
CA PHE A 535 8.61 -7.73 40.13
C PHE A 535 9.83 -7.42 41.00
#